data_AF-A0A6B3EKW8-F1
#
_entry.id   AF-A0A6B3EKW8-F1
#
_cell.length_a   1.000
_cell.length_b   1.000
_cell.length_c   1.000
_cell.angle_alpha   90.00
_cell.angle_beta   90.00
_cell.angle_gamma   90.00
#
_symmetry.space_group_name_H-M   'P 1'
#
loop_
_entity.id
_entity.type
_entity.pdbx_description
1 polymer ?
#
loop_
_entity_poly.entity_id
_entity_poly.type
_entity_poly.pdbx_seq_one_letter_code
_entity_poly.pdbx_strand_id
1 'polypeptide(L)' 'PGQVTVAVNASGHRPAALPVEIAGTGVTRIEVALQSGAQVQGVVRAAGGPLRDARVTLVDAAGNVVGTTTTG' A
#
# COMPACT_ATOMS: atom_id res chain seq x y z
N PRO A 1 29.33 -2.99 11.52
CA PRO A 1 28.76 -3.89 10.50
C PRO A 1 27.72 -4.79 11.18
N GLY A 2 26.69 -5.21 10.46
CA GLY A 2 25.66 -6.09 11.02
C GLY A 2 24.36 -6.11 10.24
N GLN A 3 23.50 -7.05 10.63
CA GLN A 3 22.18 -7.24 10.02
C GLN A 3 21.17 -6.23 10.54
N VAL A 4 20.39 -5.65 9.62
CA VAL A 4 19.25 -4.78 9.92
C VAL A 4 18.04 -5.22 9.11
N THR A 5 16.84 -4.82 9.52
CA THR A 5 15.63 -4.97 8.71
C THR A 5 15.33 -3.66 8.00
N VAL A 6 15.21 -3.71 6.68
CA VAL A 6 14.79 -2.56 5.87
C VAL A 6 13.33 -2.74 5.48
N ALA A 7 12.47 -1.82 5.92
CA ALA A 7 11.06 -1.76 5.53
C ALA A 7 10.86 -0.70 4.44
N VAL A 8 10.19 -1.07 3.35
CA VAL A 8 9.95 -0.19 2.19
C VAL A 8 8.45 -0.13 1.91
N ASN A 9 7.93 1.09 1.76
CA ASN A 9 6.54 1.38 1.43
C ASN A 9 6.47 2.26 0.19
N ALA A 10 5.51 1.98 -0.69
CA ALA A 10 5.18 2.84 -1.83
C ALA A 10 3.68 2.79 -2.10
N SER A 11 3.10 3.93 -2.52
CA SER A 11 1.67 4.01 -2.86
C SER A 11 1.30 2.99 -3.94
N GLY A 12 0.18 2.29 -3.75
CA GLY A 12 -0.29 1.27 -4.68
C GLY A 12 0.55 -0.01 -4.71
N HIS A 13 1.50 -0.19 -3.79
CA HIS A 13 2.32 -1.40 -3.67
C HIS A 13 2.18 -2.03 -2.29
N ARG A 14 2.41 -3.34 -2.19
CA ARG A 14 2.46 -4.05 -0.91
C ARG A 14 3.79 -3.71 -0.20
N PRO A 15 3.79 -3.38 1.10
CA PRO A 15 5.01 -3.21 1.88
C PRO A 15 5.91 -4.45 1.83
N ALA A 16 7.22 -4.24 1.82
CA ALA A 16 8.21 -5.31 1.96
C ALA A 16 9.17 -5.01 3.10
N ALA A 17 9.55 -6.03 3.85
CA ALA A 17 10.57 -5.97 4.89
C ALA A 17 11.60 -7.06 4.64
N LEU A 18 12.87 -6.67 4.51
CA LEU A 18 13.95 -7.57 4.12
C LEU A 18 15.14 -7.41 5.08
N PRO A 19 15.79 -8.51 5.50
CA PRO A 19 17.06 -8.42 6.20
C PRO A 19 18.15 -7.95 5.23
N VAL A 20 19.01 -7.04 5.70
CA VAL A 20 20.11 -6.45 4.94
C VAL A 20 21.35 -6.43 5.81
N GLU A 21 22.45 -6.96 5.29
CA GLU A 21 23.76 -6.89 5.95
C GLU A 21 24.46 -5.58 5.58
N ILE A 22 24.87 -4.79 6.57
CA ILE A 22 25.56 -3.51 6.35
C ILE A 22 27.05 -3.65 6.65
N ALA A 23 27.89 -3.29 5.68
CA ALA A 23 29.34 -3.24 5.85
C ALA A 23 29.79 -2.16 6.84
N GLY A 24 30.98 -2.31 7.44
CA GLY A 24 31.49 -1.36 8.42
C GLY A 24 31.94 -0.01 7.86
N THR A 25 32.12 0.07 6.54
CA THR A 25 32.53 1.27 5.81
C THR A 25 31.90 1.23 4.41
N GLY A 26 31.82 2.39 3.74
CA GLY A 26 31.27 2.51 2.39
C GLY A 26 29.73 2.56 2.35
N VAL A 27 29.16 2.36 1.16
CA VAL A 27 27.72 2.39 0.91
C VAL A 27 27.21 0.99 0.58
N THR A 28 26.19 0.54 1.31
CA THR A 28 25.44 -0.69 0.99
C THR A 28 24.25 -0.34 0.11
N ARG A 29 24.20 -0.88 -1.11
CA ARG A 29 23.10 -0.66 -2.07
C ARG A 29 22.30 -1.93 -2.24
N ILE A 30 20.98 -1.81 -2.17
CA ILE A 30 20.04 -2.91 -2.36
C ILE A 30 18.93 -2.47 -3.32
N GLU A 31 18.32 -3.44 -3.99
CA GLU A 31 17.10 -3.24 -4.76
C GLU A 31 15.97 -4.04 -4.12
N VAL A 32 14.81 -3.40 -3.96
CA VAL A 32 13.64 -4.01 -3.35
C VAL A 32 12.51 -3.95 -4.35
N ALA A 33 12.17 -5.11 -4.94
CA ALA A 33 11.02 -5.23 -5.82
C ALA A 33 9.73 -5.28 -4.98
N LEU A 34 8.87 -4.28 -5.11
CA LEU A 34 7.57 -4.25 -4.46
C LEU A 34 6.50 -4.86 -5.37
N GLN A 35 5.66 -5.71 -4.80
CA GLN A 35 4.50 -6.26 -5.50
C GLN A 35 3.42 -5.17 -5.63
N SER A 36 2.72 -5.12 -6.76
CA SER A 36 1.55 -4.26 -6.89
C SER A 36 0.52 -4.59 -5.80
N GLY A 37 0.02 -3.55 -5.15
CA GLY A 37 -1.10 -3.62 -4.22
C GLY A 37 -2.42 -3.75 -4.98
N ALA A 38 -3.49 -4.01 -4.24
CA ALA A 38 -4.82 -3.89 -4.80
C ALA A 38 -5.21 -2.41 -4.88
N GLN A 39 -5.73 -1.97 -6.02
CA GLN A 39 -6.28 -0.65 -6.20
C GLN A 39 -7.72 -0.76 -6.69
N VAL A 40 -8.62 0.00 -6.05
CA VAL A 40 -9.98 0.20 -6.52
C VAL A 40 -10.14 1.67 -6.86
N GLN A 41 -10.55 1.96 -8.08
CA GLN A 41 -10.86 3.30 -8.56
C GLN A 41 -12.27 3.30 -9.13
N GLY A 42 -13.01 4.38 -8.91
CA GLY A 42 -14.37 4.50 -9.42
C GLY A 42 -15.06 5.77 -8.96
N VAL A 43 -16.29 5.97 -9.42
CA VAL A 43 -17.15 7.10 -9.04
C VAL A 43 -18.42 6.52 -8.42
N VAL A 44 -18.72 6.92 -7.19
CA VAL A 44 -20.02 6.62 -6.57
C VAL A 44 -21.08 7.51 -7.24
N ARG A 45 -22.19 6.94 -7.69
CA ARG A 45 -23.26 7.66 -8.39
C ARG A 45 -24.60 7.52 -7.67
N ALA A 46 -25.41 8.57 -7.72
CA ALA A 46 -26.82 8.60 -7.35
C ALA A 46 -27.65 9.18 -8.51
N ALA A 47 -28.98 9.27 -8.37
CA ALA A 47 -29.88 9.76 -9.43
C ALA A 47 -29.50 11.14 -9.99
N GLY A 48 -28.82 11.98 -9.20
CA GLY A 48 -28.35 13.32 -9.59
C GLY A 48 -26.92 13.41 -10.12
N GLY A 49 -26.18 12.29 -10.25
CA GLY A 49 -24.79 12.28 -10.71
C GLY A 49 -23.79 11.74 -9.68
N PRO A 50 -22.50 12.12 -9.78
CA PRO A 50 -21.48 11.73 -8.81
C PRO A 50 -21.86 12.17 -7.39
N LEU A 51 -21.73 11.24 -6.44
CA LEU A 51 -21.98 11.49 -5.03
C LEU A 51 -20.67 11.82 -4.33
N ARG A 52 -20.55 13.03 -3.78
CA ARG A 52 -19.47 13.44 -2.88
C ARG A 52 -19.72 12.93 -1.47
N ASP A 53 -18.67 12.90 -0.66
CA ASP A 53 -18.72 12.51 0.76
C ASP A 53 -19.30 11.10 1.03
N ALA A 54 -19.40 10.25 0.01
CA ALA A 54 -19.77 8.85 0.15
C ALA A 54 -18.62 8.08 0.81
N ARG A 55 -18.92 7.38 1.91
CA ARG A 55 -17.99 6.44 2.53
C ARG A 55 -17.96 5.14 1.72
N VAL A 56 -16.77 4.74 1.30
CA VAL A 56 -16.51 3.51 0.54
C VAL A 56 -15.64 2.59 1.39
N THR A 57 -16.11 1.37 1.62
CA THR A 57 -15.38 0.33 2.34
C THR A 57 -15.11 -0.84 1.41
N LEU A 58 -13.84 -1.22 1.25
CA LEU A 58 -13.47 -2.43 0.52
C LEU A 58 -13.41 -3.60 1.51
N VAL A 59 -14.10 -4.69 1.16
CA VAL A 59 -14.14 -5.92 1.96
C VAL A 59 -13.61 -7.10 1.14
N ASP A 60 -12.94 -8.05 1.81
CA ASP A 60 -12.55 -9.31 1.21
C ASP A 60 -13.70 -10.34 1.20
N ALA A 61 -13.47 -11.52 0.61
CA ALA A 61 -14.47 -12.58 0.51
C ALA A 61 -14.90 -13.17 1.88
N ALA A 62 -14.10 -12.97 2.94
CA ALA A 62 -14.43 -13.38 4.30
C ALA A 62 -15.18 -12.28 5.07
N GLY A 63 -15.35 -11.09 4.49
CA GLY A 63 -16.02 -9.94 5.11
C GLY A 63 -15.08 -9.02 5.90
N ASN A 64 -13.76 -9.20 5.83
CA ASN A 64 -12.82 -8.32 6.51
C ASN A 64 -12.67 -7.01 5.75
N VAL A 65 -12.59 -5.89 6.48
CA VAL A 65 -12.32 -4.57 5.89
C VAL A 65 -10.85 -4.47 5.53
N VAL A 66 -10.57 -4.28 4.23
CA VAL A 66 -9.19 -4.12 3.71
C VAL A 66 -8.84 -2.67 3.39
N GLY A 67 -9.83 -1.77 3.34
CA GLY A 67 -9.61 -0.35 3.14
C GLY A 67 -10.88 0.48 3.28
N THR A 68 -10.71 1.77 3.56
CA THR A 68 -11.82 2.73 3.59
C THR A 68 -11.36 4.06 3.02
N THR A 69 -12.24 4.72 2.27
CA THR A 69 -12.04 6.08 1.78
C THR A 69 -13.36 6.83 1.72
N THR A 70 -13.29 8.14 1.52
CA THR A 70 -14.43 9.01 1.26
C THR A 70 -14.26 9.63 -0.12
N THR A 71 -15.31 9.67 -0.93
CA THR A 71 -15.28 10.36 -2.22
C THR A 71 -15.13 11.86 -2.02
N GLY A 72 -14.27 12.51 -2.79
CA GLY A 72 -14.11 13.97 -2.80
C GLY A 72 -15.23 14.69 -3.53
#